data_AF-A0A228J395-F1
#
_entry.id   AF-A0A228J395-F1
#
_cell.length_a   1.000
_cell.length_b   1.000
_cell.length_c   1.000
_cell.angle_alpha   90.00
_cell.angle_beta   90.00
_cell.angle_gamma   90.00
#
_symmetry.space_group_name_H-M   'P 1'
#
loop_
_entity.id
_entity.type
_entity.pdbx_description
1 polymer ?
#
loop_
_entity_poly.entity_id
_entity_poly.type
_entity_poly.pdbx_seq_one_letter_code
_entity_poly.pdbx_strand_id
1 'polypeptide(L)'
;MRDVIVLILGLLMFSLAGSARAYTDTICREYWYPQARAGKSMGALAAEREGACQHPPVKMLSDQYGVINGRGYFISELHELHDACSHGGPVPDLACLLPSHMRRHEDDVARHYYLLTQRGSALRILDRLHATDGQLVFDGADVIPGADPATFKTFVPKGAKADDGWAYDRNHVYLEERMDPKMVPGPVEVIGNTFAVNAGRVFSVDALEGPVYRPEIKAPLKLLSPPASLQPAIISDGERVYLGRKPLDGVRAATFQMLVPVCPVPGAPDLKCVHNVQSDEFRVARSGLDVLYFHEFDDIKRIANVPDFVYFLIAGSSYLGIGGKQIFDLDPLHQSYGAGVMKSSVQIAGHLSGPVAGYLADDLGFINLRSALSRDDGPLCGALAKLAAPTPAHRFGPLRPIAPQKLPAGYSIGYENTHYRYLFKTADDTTLEDTVVDLGNGKRMRATWCGDDIQLQGSTTTSNN
;
A
#
# COMPACT_ATOMS: atom_id res chain seq x y z
N MET A 1 55.80 -15.43 31.37
CA MET A 1 55.41 -16.08 30.10
C MET A 1 53.95 -15.80 29.73
N ARG A 2 53.00 -15.96 30.67
CA ARG A 2 51.58 -15.66 30.45
C ARG A 2 51.30 -14.18 30.10
N ASP A 3 51.98 -13.23 30.76
CA ASP A 3 51.78 -11.79 30.51
C ASP A 3 52.41 -11.29 29.20
N VAL A 4 53.46 -11.97 28.71
CA VAL A 4 54.08 -11.67 27.41
C VAL A 4 53.20 -12.16 26.25
N ILE A 5 52.50 -13.28 26.44
CA ILE A 5 51.54 -13.80 25.45
C ILE A 5 50.31 -12.88 25.34
N VAL A 6 49.79 -12.36 26.46
CA VAL A 6 48.67 -11.40 26.44
C VAL A 6 49.08 -10.07 25.79
N LEU A 7 50.30 -9.59 26.02
CA LEU A 7 50.77 -8.35 25.38
C LEU A 7 50.99 -8.51 23.87
N ILE A 8 51.52 -9.66 23.44
CA ILE A 8 51.73 -9.96 22.00
C ILE A 8 50.39 -10.17 21.28
N LEU A 9 49.41 -10.86 21.89
CA LEU A 9 48.05 -10.97 21.36
C LEU A 9 47.31 -9.62 21.36
N GLY A 10 47.49 -8.79 22.39
CA GLY A 10 46.92 -7.44 22.44
C GLY A 10 47.50 -6.51 21.36
N LEU A 11 48.80 -6.55 21.12
CA LEU A 11 49.46 -5.78 20.06
C LEU A 11 49.15 -6.30 18.63
N LEU A 12 48.91 -7.61 18.46
CA LEU A 12 48.40 -8.15 17.18
C LEU A 12 46.96 -7.71 16.89
N MET A 13 46.11 -7.61 17.92
CA MET A 13 44.72 -7.15 17.76
C MET A 13 44.63 -5.63 17.52
N PHE A 14 45.55 -4.83 18.08
CA PHE A 14 45.58 -3.37 17.87
C PHE A 14 46.33 -2.90 16.63
N SER A 15 47.26 -3.70 16.07
CA SER A 15 47.92 -3.38 14.79
C SER A 15 47.06 -3.69 13.56
N LEU A 16 45.95 -4.45 13.73
CA LEU A 16 44.90 -4.64 12.72
C LEU A 16 43.83 -3.54 12.74
N ALA A 17 43.86 -2.62 13.72
CA ALA A 17 42.95 -1.47 13.80
C ALA A 17 43.41 -0.28 12.91
N GLY A 18 44.28 -0.53 11.93
CA GLY A 18 44.63 0.43 10.90
C GLY A 18 43.44 0.62 9.95
N SER A 19 42.58 1.60 10.26
CA SER A 19 41.55 2.12 9.35
C SER A 19 40.77 1.04 8.59
N ALA A 20 39.94 0.28 9.31
CA ALA A 20 38.80 -0.43 8.70
C ALA A 20 37.76 0.61 8.24
N ARG A 21 38.12 1.42 7.23
CA ARG A 21 37.09 1.95 6.34
C ARG A 21 36.59 0.73 5.60
N ALA A 22 35.30 0.45 5.67
CA ALA A 22 34.65 -0.45 4.72
C ALA A 22 35.00 0.05 3.32
N TYR A 23 36.02 -0.54 2.70
CA TYR A 23 36.42 -0.22 1.35
C TYR A 23 35.50 -1.04 0.46
N THR A 24 34.62 -0.35 -0.27
CA THR A 24 33.83 -0.98 -1.31
C THR A 24 34.79 -1.42 -2.42
N ASP A 25 34.84 -2.71 -2.70
CA ASP A 25 35.52 -3.18 -3.91
C ASP A 25 34.54 -3.10 -5.07
N THR A 26 34.95 -2.50 -6.17
CA THR A 26 34.11 -2.41 -7.36
C THR A 26 34.59 -3.44 -8.36
N ILE A 27 33.83 -4.50 -8.55
CA ILE A 27 34.09 -5.51 -9.58
C ILE A 27 33.25 -5.10 -10.79
N CYS A 28 33.92 -4.74 -11.88
CA CYS A 28 33.24 -4.22 -13.06
C CYS A 28 33.32 -5.21 -14.23
N ARG A 29 32.17 -5.60 -14.77
CA ARG A 29 32.03 -6.47 -15.95
C ARG A 29 31.32 -5.75 -17.09
N GLU A 30 31.76 -6.01 -18.31
CA GLU A 30 31.14 -5.51 -19.53
C GLU A 30 30.59 -6.65 -20.38
N TYR A 31 29.37 -6.47 -20.87
CA TYR A 31 28.67 -7.37 -21.76
C TYR A 31 28.35 -6.65 -23.07
N TRP A 32 28.67 -7.28 -24.19
CA TRP A 32 28.46 -6.70 -25.52
C TRP A 32 27.49 -7.57 -26.31
N TYR A 33 26.40 -6.95 -26.75
CA TYR A 33 25.31 -7.63 -27.42
C TYR A 33 25.23 -7.24 -28.89
N PRO A 34 24.82 -8.17 -29.77
CA PRO A 34 24.54 -7.85 -31.16
C PRO A 34 23.30 -6.96 -31.28
N GLN A 35 23.07 -6.48 -32.50
CA GLN A 35 21.85 -5.74 -32.82
C GLN A 35 20.63 -6.64 -32.73
N ALA A 36 19.63 -6.19 -31.96
CA ALA A 36 18.31 -6.81 -31.91
C ALA A 36 17.67 -6.83 -33.30
N ARG A 37 16.98 -7.93 -33.63
CA ARG A 37 16.12 -7.97 -34.82
C ARG A 37 14.76 -7.40 -34.45
N ALA A 38 14.06 -6.80 -35.42
CA ALA A 38 12.68 -6.38 -35.22
C ALA A 38 11.82 -7.52 -34.64
N GLY A 39 11.11 -7.23 -33.54
CA GLY A 39 10.25 -8.18 -32.84
C GLY A 39 10.99 -9.16 -31.92
N LYS A 40 12.30 -9.02 -31.71
CA LYS A 40 13.04 -9.74 -30.68
C LYS A 40 13.47 -8.78 -29.58
N SER A 41 13.04 -9.04 -28.35
CA SER A 41 13.44 -8.28 -27.16
C SER A 41 14.93 -8.50 -26.84
N MET A 42 15.55 -7.45 -26.29
CA MET A 42 16.93 -7.42 -25.80
C MET A 42 17.20 -8.49 -24.74
N GLY A 43 16.18 -8.86 -23.96
CA GLY A 43 16.28 -9.92 -22.96
C GLY A 43 16.53 -11.32 -23.55
N ALA A 44 16.31 -11.50 -24.85
CA ALA A 44 16.59 -12.74 -25.57
C ALA A 44 17.98 -12.77 -26.24
N LEU A 45 18.78 -11.71 -26.12
CA LEU A 45 20.11 -11.64 -26.73
C LEU A 45 21.16 -12.30 -25.82
N ALA A 46 22.03 -13.10 -26.42
CA ALA A 46 23.25 -13.57 -25.78
C ALA A 46 24.38 -12.58 -26.03
N ALA A 47 25.22 -12.34 -25.01
CA ALA A 47 26.41 -11.53 -25.18
C ALA A 47 27.40 -12.23 -26.12
N GLU A 48 27.89 -11.50 -27.12
CA GLU A 48 28.94 -11.97 -28.03
C GLU A 48 30.32 -11.83 -27.40
N ARG A 49 30.45 -10.93 -26.42
CA ARG A 49 31.69 -10.68 -25.68
C ARG A 49 31.37 -10.28 -24.25
N GLU A 50 32.08 -10.90 -23.31
CA GLU A 50 32.11 -10.56 -21.88
C GLU A 50 33.56 -10.33 -21.46
N GLY A 51 33.78 -9.43 -20.50
CA GLY A 51 35.10 -9.21 -19.90
C GLY A 51 35.07 -8.20 -18.76
N ALA A 52 36.23 -7.95 -18.16
CA ALA A 52 36.38 -6.85 -17.21
C ALA A 52 36.19 -5.49 -17.91
N CYS A 53 35.69 -4.50 -17.18
CA CYS A 53 35.46 -3.17 -17.74
C CYS A 53 36.73 -2.53 -18.30
N GLN A 54 36.70 -2.24 -19.60
CA GLN A 54 37.81 -1.57 -20.26
C GLN A 54 37.61 -0.06 -20.38
N HIS A 55 36.42 0.45 -20.04
CA HIS A 55 36.04 1.86 -20.17
C HIS A 55 36.41 2.43 -21.56
N PRO A 56 35.89 1.83 -22.64
CA PRO A 56 36.16 2.33 -23.98
C PRO A 56 35.76 3.82 -24.06
N PRO A 57 36.46 4.65 -24.86
CA PRO A 57 36.07 6.04 -25.02
C PRO A 57 34.69 6.10 -25.68
N VAL A 58 33.69 6.55 -24.91
CA VAL A 58 32.31 6.68 -25.37
C VAL A 58 31.99 8.14 -25.64
N LYS A 59 31.49 8.43 -26.84
CA LYS A 59 30.83 9.72 -27.11
C LYS A 59 29.35 9.56 -26.75
N MET A 60 28.98 9.93 -25.53
CA MET A 60 27.59 9.93 -25.09
C MET A 60 26.76 10.94 -25.89
N LEU A 61 25.59 10.50 -26.34
CA LEU A 61 24.56 11.32 -26.98
C LEU A 61 23.41 11.64 -26.00
N SER A 62 23.20 10.76 -25.01
CA SER A 62 22.34 10.98 -23.84
C SER A 62 22.93 10.26 -22.61
N ASP A 63 22.14 10.06 -21.57
CA ASP A 63 22.43 9.19 -20.42
C ASP A 63 22.62 7.71 -20.79
N GLN A 64 21.85 7.20 -21.75
CA GLN A 64 21.86 5.77 -22.11
C GLN A 64 22.27 5.50 -23.56
N TYR A 65 22.43 6.51 -24.41
CA TYR A 65 22.84 6.31 -25.80
C TYR A 65 24.24 6.87 -26.05
N GLY A 66 25.07 6.12 -26.76
CA GLY A 66 26.45 6.53 -27.05
C GLY A 66 27.02 5.93 -28.33
N VAL A 67 28.14 6.52 -28.77
CA VAL A 67 28.89 6.06 -29.93
C VAL A 67 30.27 5.56 -29.49
N ILE A 68 30.61 4.34 -29.88
CA ILE A 68 31.90 3.68 -29.60
C ILE A 68 32.47 3.17 -30.92
N ASN A 69 33.69 3.58 -31.26
CA ASN A 69 34.36 3.17 -32.51
C ASN A 69 33.50 3.35 -33.77
N GLY A 70 32.74 4.44 -33.83
CA GLY A 70 31.86 4.75 -34.97
C GLY A 70 30.55 3.96 -35.02
N ARG A 71 30.28 3.08 -34.05
CA ARG A 71 29.03 2.32 -33.90
C ARG A 71 28.15 2.91 -32.81
N GLY A 72 26.83 2.88 -33.00
CA GLY A 72 25.86 3.40 -32.04
C GLY A 72 25.37 2.31 -31.09
N TYR A 73 25.26 2.62 -29.80
CA TYR A 73 24.89 1.70 -28.73
C TYR A 73 23.83 2.30 -27.79
N PHE A 74 22.98 1.42 -27.26
CA PHE A 74 22.28 1.63 -25.99
C PHE A 74 23.13 1.02 -24.88
N ILE A 75 23.28 1.75 -23.78
CA ILE A 75 24.20 1.46 -22.68
C ILE A 75 23.38 1.46 -21.40
N SER A 76 23.33 0.31 -20.73
CA SER A 76 22.75 0.19 -19.40
C SER A 76 23.80 -0.24 -18.38
N GLU A 77 23.65 0.23 -17.16
CA GLU A 77 24.52 -0.09 -16.04
C GLU A 77 23.65 -0.62 -14.90
N LEU A 78 24.01 -1.79 -14.38
CA LEU A 78 23.39 -2.40 -13.21
C LEU A 78 24.42 -2.41 -12.09
N HIS A 79 24.01 -1.93 -10.91
CA HIS A 79 24.81 -1.96 -9.69
C HIS A 79 24.17 -2.94 -8.73
N GLU A 80 24.90 -3.98 -8.35
CA GLU A 80 24.48 -4.88 -7.30
C GLU A 80 25.44 -4.75 -6.12
N LEU A 81 24.91 -4.21 -5.02
CA LEU A 81 25.66 -4.10 -3.78
C LEU A 81 25.47 -5.38 -2.97
N HIS A 82 26.51 -6.18 -2.87
CA HIS A 82 26.54 -7.41 -2.07
C HIS A 82 27.38 -7.20 -0.80
N ASP A 83 27.00 -7.88 0.27
CA ASP A 83 27.93 -8.07 1.40
C ASP A 83 29.00 -9.09 0.94
N ALA A 84 30.28 -8.81 1.19
CA ALA A 84 31.40 -9.70 0.83
C ALA A 84 31.45 -11.02 1.63
N CYS A 85 30.31 -11.50 2.12
CA CYS A 85 30.13 -12.72 2.90
C CYS A 85 29.40 -13.75 2.02
N SER A 86 30.15 -14.69 1.45
CA SER A 86 29.56 -15.75 0.63
C SER A 86 29.18 -16.96 1.47
N HIS A 87 27.89 -17.26 1.60
CA HIS A 87 27.39 -18.44 2.33
C HIS A 87 27.58 -19.79 1.59
N GLY A 88 28.34 -19.81 0.49
CA GLY A 88 28.38 -20.95 -0.44
C GLY A 88 29.55 -21.94 -0.30
N GLY A 89 30.50 -21.71 0.62
CA GLY A 89 31.73 -22.50 0.74
C GLY A 89 31.78 -23.47 1.94
N PRO A 90 32.57 -24.56 1.87
CA PRO A 90 32.75 -25.49 2.98
C PRO A 90 33.63 -24.96 4.14
N VAL A 91 34.17 -23.74 4.01
CA VAL A 91 35.01 -23.09 5.02
C VAL A 91 34.26 -21.86 5.55
N PRO A 92 34.14 -21.67 6.88
CA PRO A 92 33.50 -20.48 7.43
C PRO A 92 34.28 -19.23 7.03
N ASP A 93 33.63 -18.37 6.27
CA ASP A 93 34.15 -17.06 5.91
C ASP A 93 34.15 -16.16 7.15
N LEU A 94 35.35 -15.83 7.64
CA LEU A 94 35.52 -15.02 8.84
C LEU A 94 34.98 -13.60 8.66
N ALA A 95 34.82 -13.12 7.41
CA ALA A 95 34.17 -11.83 7.11
C ALA A 95 32.69 -11.83 7.51
N CYS A 96 32.02 -12.98 7.50
CA CYS A 96 30.62 -13.13 7.91
C CYS A 96 30.40 -12.95 9.42
N LEU A 97 31.45 -13.07 10.24
CA LEU A 97 31.38 -12.90 11.70
C LEU A 97 31.35 -11.42 12.12
N LEU A 98 31.64 -10.49 11.20
CA LEU A 98 31.56 -9.06 11.46
C LEU A 98 30.09 -8.57 11.42
N PRO A 99 29.70 -7.61 12.28
CA PRO A 99 28.42 -6.90 12.15
C PRO A 99 28.26 -6.27 10.77
N SER A 100 27.04 -6.21 10.22
CA SER A 100 26.78 -5.75 8.84
C SER A 100 27.42 -4.40 8.49
N HIS A 101 27.37 -3.42 9.39
CA HIS A 101 27.97 -2.09 9.20
C HIS A 101 29.52 -2.07 9.24
N MET A 102 30.16 -3.18 9.61
CA MET A 102 31.61 -3.39 9.57
C MET A 102 32.03 -4.38 8.48
N ARG A 103 31.08 -4.93 7.72
CA ARG A 103 31.39 -5.81 6.59
C ARG A 103 31.90 -4.99 5.42
N ARG A 104 32.73 -5.63 4.62
CA ARG A 104 33.10 -5.13 3.30
C ARG A 104 31.88 -5.29 2.39
N HIS A 105 31.57 -4.25 1.62
CA HIS A 105 30.60 -4.34 0.54
C HIS A 105 31.36 -4.53 -0.77
N GLU A 106 30.82 -5.37 -1.64
CA GLU A 106 31.27 -5.52 -3.02
C GLU A 106 30.19 -4.89 -3.91
N ASP A 107 30.61 -3.95 -4.74
CA ASP A 107 29.76 -3.29 -5.73
C ASP A 107 30.05 -3.93 -7.08
N ASP A 108 29.20 -4.89 -7.44
CA ASP A 108 29.25 -5.56 -8.74
C ASP A 108 28.58 -4.65 -9.77
N VAL A 109 29.40 -4.03 -10.62
CA VAL A 109 28.94 -3.15 -11.70
C VAL A 109 28.93 -3.93 -13.01
N ALA A 110 27.74 -4.17 -13.55
CA ALA A 110 27.55 -4.77 -14.87
C ALA A 110 27.14 -3.71 -15.90
N ARG A 111 28.00 -3.48 -16.89
CA ARG A 111 27.74 -2.58 -18.03
C ARG A 111 27.36 -3.39 -19.26
N HIS A 112 26.23 -3.05 -19.87
CA HIS A 112 25.72 -3.73 -21.05
C HIS A 112 25.72 -2.77 -22.24
N TYR A 113 26.33 -3.18 -23.34
CA TYR A 113 26.40 -2.42 -24.59
C TYR A 113 25.62 -3.16 -25.67
N TYR A 114 24.43 -2.63 -25.99
CA TYR A 114 23.57 -3.17 -27.03
C TYR A 114 23.78 -2.43 -28.33
N LEU A 115 24.28 -3.12 -29.35
CA LEU A 115 24.55 -2.49 -30.64
C LEU A 115 23.23 -2.07 -31.31
N LEU A 116 23.07 -0.79 -31.60
CA LEU A 116 21.87 -0.29 -32.31
C LEU A 116 22.11 -0.16 -33.80
N THR A 117 23.27 0.38 -34.19
CA THR A 117 23.60 0.64 -35.59
C THR A 117 25.10 0.58 -35.84
N GLN A 118 25.47 0.10 -37.01
CA GLN A 118 26.84 0.16 -37.51
C GLN A 118 27.28 1.60 -37.83
N ARG A 119 26.33 2.52 -37.98
CA ARG A 119 26.54 3.92 -38.40
C ARG A 119 26.25 4.86 -37.23
N GLY A 120 27.12 4.87 -36.23
CA GLY A 120 26.93 5.66 -35.01
C GLY A 120 26.78 7.16 -35.26
N SER A 121 27.34 7.70 -36.34
CA SER A 121 27.13 9.10 -36.74
C SER A 121 25.71 9.41 -37.22
N ALA A 122 24.93 8.40 -37.61
CA ALA A 122 23.53 8.53 -37.99
C ALA A 122 22.57 8.42 -36.80
N LEU A 123 23.05 7.92 -35.64
CA LEU A 123 22.23 7.77 -34.44
C LEU A 123 21.82 9.14 -33.88
N ARG A 124 20.52 9.35 -33.75
CA ARG A 124 19.88 10.55 -33.25
C ARG A 124 18.94 10.20 -32.10
N ILE A 125 19.05 10.95 -31.01
CA ILE A 125 18.21 10.78 -29.83
C ILE A 125 16.90 11.53 -30.04
N LEU A 126 15.78 10.87 -29.76
CA LEU A 126 14.44 11.43 -29.88
C LEU A 126 13.91 11.85 -28.52
N ASP A 127 14.07 11.00 -27.50
CA ASP A 127 13.85 11.30 -26.10
C ASP A 127 14.72 10.40 -25.20
N ARG A 128 14.33 10.19 -23.94
CA ARG A 128 15.03 9.32 -22.99
C ARG A 128 15.06 7.84 -23.43
N LEU A 129 13.96 7.34 -23.98
CA LEU A 129 13.76 5.93 -24.31
C LEU A 129 13.92 5.65 -25.81
N HIS A 130 13.86 6.68 -26.66
CA HIS A 130 13.79 6.51 -28.10
C HIS A 130 14.99 7.10 -28.84
N ALA A 131 15.46 6.35 -29.84
CA ALA A 131 16.49 6.80 -30.78
C ALA A 131 16.18 6.33 -32.22
N THR A 132 16.85 6.92 -33.20
CA THR A 132 16.77 6.48 -34.60
C THR A 132 18.09 6.66 -35.32
N ASP A 133 18.44 5.76 -36.23
CA ASP A 133 19.58 5.91 -37.14
C ASP A 133 19.17 6.36 -38.56
N GLY A 134 17.91 6.80 -38.70
CA GLY A 134 17.27 7.17 -39.97
C GLY A 134 16.80 5.97 -40.80
N GLN A 135 17.12 4.73 -40.43
CA GLN A 135 16.59 3.51 -41.06
C GLN A 135 15.69 2.73 -40.11
N LEU A 136 16.03 2.70 -38.83
CA LEU A 136 15.26 2.05 -37.78
C LEU A 136 14.94 3.04 -36.67
N VAL A 137 13.89 2.72 -35.91
CA VAL A 137 13.57 3.38 -34.64
C VAL A 137 13.78 2.36 -33.54
N PHE A 138 14.36 2.82 -32.44
CA PHE A 138 14.72 2.03 -31.28
C PHE A 138 13.97 2.55 -30.06
N ASP A 139 13.50 1.63 -29.22
CA ASP A 139 13.09 1.86 -27.84
C ASP A 139 14.07 1.13 -26.92
N GLY A 140 14.87 1.86 -26.14
CA GLY A 140 16.04 1.32 -25.46
C GLY A 140 16.98 0.64 -26.45
N ALA A 141 17.12 -0.68 -26.31
CA ALA A 141 17.88 -1.55 -27.21
C ALA A 141 17.02 -2.26 -28.28
N ASP A 142 15.70 -2.16 -28.18
CA ASP A 142 14.76 -2.91 -29.01
C ASP A 142 14.38 -2.14 -30.28
N VAL A 143 14.27 -2.86 -31.40
CA VAL A 143 13.84 -2.27 -32.68
C VAL A 143 12.32 -2.27 -32.73
N ILE A 144 11.71 -1.09 -32.88
CA ILE A 144 10.25 -0.92 -32.97
C ILE A 144 9.78 -1.44 -34.35
N PRO A 145 9.04 -2.56 -34.41
CA PRO A 145 8.66 -3.15 -35.69
C PRO A 145 7.73 -2.25 -36.50
N GLY A 146 8.10 -1.99 -37.75
CA GLY A 146 7.28 -1.24 -38.70
C GLY A 146 7.21 0.27 -38.48
N ALA A 147 7.95 0.80 -37.49
CA ALA A 147 8.05 2.24 -37.26
C ALA A 147 8.70 2.96 -38.45
N ASP A 148 8.13 4.09 -38.85
CA ASP A 148 8.69 4.94 -39.89
C ASP A 148 9.65 5.99 -39.31
N PRO A 149 10.98 5.82 -39.47
CA PRO A 149 11.97 6.72 -38.87
C PRO A 149 11.89 8.15 -39.39
N ALA A 150 11.29 8.38 -40.56
CA ALA A 150 11.16 9.71 -41.13
C ALA A 150 10.08 10.56 -40.43
N THR A 151 9.07 9.92 -39.84
CA THR A 151 7.92 10.62 -39.25
C THR A 151 7.69 10.33 -37.77
N PHE A 152 8.47 9.42 -37.18
CA PHE A 152 8.39 9.06 -35.76
C PHE A 152 8.61 10.26 -34.84
N LYS A 153 7.69 10.45 -33.89
CA LYS A 153 7.70 11.53 -32.90
C LYS A 153 7.18 11.02 -31.56
N THR A 154 7.80 11.46 -30.48
CA THR A 154 7.38 11.15 -29.12
C THR A 154 6.42 12.23 -28.63
N PHE A 155 5.50 11.88 -27.73
CA PHE A 155 4.52 12.82 -27.19
C PHE A 155 4.02 12.35 -25.82
N VAL A 156 3.34 13.23 -25.08
CA VAL A 156 2.70 12.88 -23.80
C VAL A 156 1.18 13.00 -23.99
N PRO A 157 0.44 11.89 -24.02
CA PRO A 157 -1.03 11.93 -24.06
C PRO A 157 -1.62 12.71 -22.90
N LYS A 158 -2.83 13.23 -23.09
CA LYS A 158 -3.58 13.83 -21.98
C LYS A 158 -3.84 12.75 -20.92
N GLY A 159 -3.47 13.03 -19.67
CA GLY A 159 -3.69 12.11 -18.54
C GLY A 159 -2.63 11.01 -18.37
N ALA A 160 -1.62 10.96 -19.24
CA ALA A 160 -0.44 10.10 -19.08
C ALA A 160 0.67 10.82 -18.30
N LYS A 161 1.64 10.06 -17.79
CA LYS A 161 2.88 10.62 -17.25
C LYS A 161 3.86 10.92 -18.39
N ALA A 162 4.82 11.82 -18.12
CA ALA A 162 5.77 12.28 -19.13
C ALA A 162 6.75 11.18 -19.59
N ASP A 163 6.94 10.15 -18.78
CA ASP A 163 7.87 9.04 -18.98
C ASP A 163 7.21 7.74 -19.48
N ASP A 164 5.91 7.76 -19.78
CA ASP A 164 5.15 6.58 -20.24
C ASP A 164 5.51 6.15 -21.69
N GLY A 165 6.58 6.64 -22.32
CA GLY A 165 7.08 6.08 -23.60
C GLY A 165 6.13 6.18 -24.81
N TRP A 166 5.23 7.16 -24.86
CA TRP A 166 4.29 7.30 -25.98
C TRP A 166 4.93 7.93 -27.22
N ALA A 167 4.64 7.34 -28.38
CA ALA A 167 5.11 7.83 -29.67
C ALA A 167 4.10 7.58 -30.79
N TYR A 168 4.31 8.22 -31.94
CA TYR A 168 3.53 7.98 -33.14
C TYR A 168 4.39 8.21 -34.38
N ASP A 169 4.00 7.58 -35.48
CA ASP A 169 4.48 7.91 -36.82
C ASP A 169 3.29 8.24 -37.74
N ARG A 170 3.52 8.31 -39.05
CA ARG A 170 2.45 8.63 -40.00
C ARG A 170 1.29 7.61 -40.04
N ASN A 171 1.50 6.39 -39.55
CA ASN A 171 0.58 5.25 -39.69
C ASN A 171 0.12 4.66 -38.34
N HIS A 172 0.94 4.76 -37.29
CA HIS A 172 0.73 4.05 -36.03
C HIS A 172 0.91 4.93 -34.81
N VAL A 173 0.34 4.48 -33.68
CA VAL A 173 0.61 5.00 -32.34
C VAL A 173 1.24 3.86 -31.54
N TYR A 174 2.28 4.20 -30.79
CA TYR A 174 3.10 3.31 -30.00
C TYR A 174 3.03 3.70 -28.53
N LEU A 175 3.07 2.69 -27.68
CA LEU A 175 3.44 2.79 -26.29
C LEU A 175 4.67 1.89 -26.15
N GLU A 176 5.83 2.49 -25.90
CA GLU A 176 7.12 1.80 -25.98
C GLU A 176 7.30 1.17 -27.38
N GLU A 177 7.79 -0.05 -27.48
CA GLU A 177 7.95 -0.78 -28.74
C GLU A 177 6.64 -1.40 -29.27
N ARG A 178 5.53 -1.24 -28.54
CA ARG A 178 4.27 -1.96 -28.77
C ARG A 178 3.20 -1.07 -29.39
N MET A 179 2.34 -1.68 -30.21
CA MET A 179 1.22 -0.99 -30.85
C MET A 179 0.02 -1.92 -31.03
N ASP A 180 -1.17 -1.35 -31.10
CA ASP A 180 -2.37 -2.01 -31.61
C ASP A 180 -2.69 -1.43 -33.00
N PRO A 181 -2.88 -2.25 -34.05
CA PRO A 181 -3.14 -1.77 -35.41
C PRO A 181 -4.46 -1.01 -35.55
N LYS A 182 -5.34 -1.04 -34.54
CA LYS A 182 -6.58 -0.25 -34.50
C LYS A 182 -6.40 1.12 -33.87
N MET A 183 -5.26 1.41 -33.22
CA MET A 183 -4.90 2.79 -32.87
C MET A 183 -4.47 3.53 -34.14
N VAL A 184 -4.90 4.77 -34.27
CA VAL A 184 -4.60 5.63 -35.41
C VAL A 184 -3.87 6.90 -34.95
N PRO A 185 -2.94 7.44 -35.76
CA PRO A 185 -2.28 8.70 -35.46
C PRO A 185 -3.30 9.80 -35.18
N GLY A 186 -3.16 10.46 -34.04
CA GLY A 186 -4.10 11.47 -33.58
C GLY A 186 -4.12 11.59 -32.06
N PRO A 187 -5.07 12.35 -31.50
CA PRO A 187 -5.18 12.53 -30.05
C PRO A 187 -5.37 11.19 -29.32
N VAL A 188 -4.67 11.07 -28.19
CA VAL A 188 -4.81 9.97 -27.23
C VAL A 188 -5.08 10.59 -25.85
N GLU A 189 -6.08 10.04 -25.15
CA GLU A 189 -6.38 10.38 -23.76
C GLU A 189 -6.25 9.14 -22.89
N VAL A 190 -5.35 9.18 -21.91
CA VAL A 190 -5.14 8.12 -20.94
C VAL A 190 -5.96 8.42 -19.68
N ILE A 191 -6.70 7.41 -19.21
CA ILE A 191 -7.58 7.50 -18.06
C ILE A 191 -7.10 6.51 -16.99
N GLY A 192 -6.66 7.06 -15.85
CA GLY A 192 -6.26 6.29 -14.66
C GLY A 192 -5.12 5.31 -14.89
N ASN A 193 -4.20 5.60 -15.82
CA ASN A 193 -3.09 4.72 -16.25
C ASN A 193 -3.54 3.30 -16.66
N THR A 194 -4.80 3.15 -17.05
CA THR A 194 -5.44 1.83 -17.26
C THR A 194 -6.01 1.71 -18.66
N PHE A 195 -6.66 2.76 -19.14
CA PHE A 195 -7.25 2.80 -20.48
C PHE A 195 -6.74 4.00 -21.26
N ALA A 196 -6.66 3.85 -22.57
CA ALA A 196 -6.45 4.92 -23.53
C ALA A 196 -7.65 5.02 -24.47
N VAL A 197 -8.06 6.25 -24.78
CA VAL A 197 -9.08 6.55 -25.80
C VAL A 197 -8.40 7.17 -27.00
N ASN A 198 -8.59 6.56 -28.18
CA ASN A 198 -8.06 7.06 -29.44
C ASN A 198 -9.12 6.87 -30.54
N ALA A 199 -9.45 7.95 -31.27
CA ALA A 199 -10.49 7.95 -32.30
C ALA A 199 -11.84 7.31 -31.86
N GLY A 200 -12.25 7.54 -30.60
CA GLY A 200 -13.47 6.98 -30.01
C GLY A 200 -13.41 5.50 -29.63
N ARG A 201 -12.26 4.85 -29.79
CA ARG A 201 -12.00 3.46 -29.39
C ARG A 201 -11.27 3.42 -28.06
N VAL A 202 -11.58 2.41 -27.24
CA VAL A 202 -10.93 2.18 -25.95
C VAL A 202 -9.89 1.08 -26.08
N PHE A 203 -8.73 1.31 -25.50
CA PHE A 203 -7.62 0.36 -25.42
C PHE A 203 -7.26 0.18 -23.94
N SER A 204 -7.02 -1.05 -23.49
CA SER A 204 -6.33 -1.24 -22.20
C SER A 204 -4.85 -0.96 -22.38
N VAL A 205 -4.25 -0.32 -21.39
CA VAL A 205 -2.83 0.03 -21.33
C VAL A 205 -2.19 -0.84 -20.25
N ASP A 206 -1.13 -1.54 -20.62
CA ASP A 206 -0.35 -2.39 -19.73
C ASP A 206 1.13 -2.32 -20.12
N ALA A 207 2.02 -2.28 -19.13
CA ALA A 207 3.47 -2.15 -19.38
C ALA A 207 4.08 -3.38 -20.08
N LEU A 208 3.44 -4.56 -20.03
CA LEU A 208 3.94 -5.78 -20.65
C LEU A 208 3.29 -6.04 -22.01
N GLU A 209 2.01 -5.74 -22.15
CA GLU A 209 1.24 -6.02 -23.37
C GLU A 209 1.15 -4.82 -24.31
N GLY A 210 1.42 -3.61 -23.82
CA GLY A 210 1.19 -2.37 -24.56
C GLY A 210 -0.30 -2.04 -24.65
N PRO A 211 -0.71 -1.26 -25.67
CA PRO A 211 -2.11 -0.95 -25.90
C PRO A 211 -2.82 -2.15 -26.54
N VAL A 212 -4.01 -2.50 -26.05
CA VAL A 212 -4.83 -3.60 -26.59
C VAL A 212 -6.27 -3.13 -26.77
N TYR A 213 -6.84 -3.26 -27.98
CA TYR A 213 -8.20 -2.79 -28.27
C TYR A 213 -9.27 -3.57 -27.49
N ARG A 214 -10.18 -2.82 -26.85
CA ARG A 214 -11.29 -3.34 -26.01
C ARG A 214 -12.64 -2.90 -26.57
N PRO A 215 -13.20 -3.61 -27.57
CA PRO A 215 -14.47 -3.23 -28.22
C PRO A 215 -15.67 -3.27 -27.28
N GLU A 216 -15.58 -4.01 -26.18
CA GLU A 216 -16.63 -4.16 -25.18
C GLU A 216 -16.71 -2.99 -24.20
N ILE A 217 -15.72 -2.09 -24.19
CA ILE A 217 -15.67 -0.91 -23.32
C ILE A 217 -16.01 0.33 -24.15
N LYS A 218 -16.95 1.13 -23.66
CA LYS A 218 -17.48 2.28 -24.42
C LYS A 218 -16.83 3.60 -23.98
N ALA A 219 -16.64 4.52 -24.91
CA ALA A 219 -16.32 5.91 -24.59
C ALA A 219 -17.62 6.74 -24.46
N PRO A 220 -17.63 7.85 -23.71
CA PRO A 220 -16.52 8.40 -22.91
C PRO A 220 -16.30 7.63 -21.60
N LEU A 221 -15.03 7.59 -21.16
CA LEU A 221 -14.66 7.04 -19.87
C LEU A 221 -14.65 8.14 -18.80
N LYS A 222 -15.13 7.82 -17.60
CA LYS A 222 -15.10 8.68 -16.43
C LYS A 222 -14.18 8.07 -15.38
N LEU A 223 -13.14 8.81 -15.00
CA LEU A 223 -12.32 8.49 -13.83
C LEU A 223 -13.15 8.77 -12.57
N LEU A 224 -13.42 7.73 -11.79
CA LEU A 224 -14.15 7.83 -10.52
C LEU A 224 -13.20 7.94 -9.34
N SER A 225 -12.07 7.24 -9.39
CA SER A 225 -10.96 7.35 -8.45
C SER A 225 -9.63 7.20 -9.19
N PRO A 226 -8.63 8.08 -8.95
CA PRO A 226 -7.28 7.91 -9.47
C PRO A 226 -6.63 6.63 -8.89
N PRO A 227 -5.57 6.11 -9.51
CA PRO A 227 -4.79 5.04 -8.91
C PRO A 227 -4.04 5.54 -7.66
N ALA A 228 -3.93 4.69 -6.65
CA ALA A 228 -3.13 4.89 -5.44
C ALA A 228 -2.01 3.84 -5.37
N SER A 229 -1.07 3.96 -4.42
CA SER A 229 0.13 3.12 -4.32
C SER A 229 -0.13 1.61 -4.43
N LEU A 230 -1.28 1.14 -3.90
CA LEU A 230 -1.67 -0.27 -3.91
C LEU A 230 -3.05 -0.53 -4.52
N GLN A 231 -3.60 0.44 -5.25
CA GLN A 231 -4.95 0.31 -5.80
C GLN A 231 -5.01 0.87 -7.21
N PRO A 232 -5.49 0.09 -8.20
CA PRO A 232 -5.65 0.61 -9.55
C PRO A 232 -6.80 1.63 -9.58
N ALA A 233 -6.86 2.40 -10.66
CA ALA A 233 -7.92 3.39 -10.84
C ALA A 233 -9.31 2.73 -10.88
N ILE A 234 -10.33 3.47 -10.43
CA ILE A 234 -11.73 3.10 -10.61
C ILE A 234 -12.30 3.95 -11.75
N ILE A 235 -12.81 3.28 -12.78
CA ILE A 235 -13.21 3.91 -14.05
C ILE A 235 -14.61 3.43 -14.42
N SER A 236 -15.44 4.26 -15.03
CA SER A 236 -16.73 3.85 -15.60
C SER A 236 -16.86 4.27 -17.06
N ASP A 237 -17.47 3.42 -17.86
CA ASP A 237 -17.93 3.72 -19.23
C ASP A 237 -19.42 4.09 -19.29
N GLY A 238 -20.05 4.28 -18.13
CA GLY A 238 -21.49 4.53 -18.00
C GLY A 238 -22.36 3.28 -17.89
N GLU A 239 -21.91 2.13 -18.41
CA GLU A 239 -22.62 0.85 -18.30
C GLU A 239 -22.03 -0.04 -17.20
N ARG A 240 -20.70 -0.02 -17.06
CA ARG A 240 -19.91 -0.82 -16.12
C ARG A 240 -18.97 0.08 -15.32
N VAL A 241 -18.47 -0.49 -14.23
CA VAL A 241 -17.40 0.08 -13.43
C VAL A 241 -16.25 -0.91 -13.44
N TYR A 242 -15.04 -0.41 -13.56
CA TYR A 242 -13.81 -1.17 -13.68
C TYR A 242 -12.89 -0.81 -12.53
N LEU A 243 -12.27 -1.83 -11.93
CA LEU A 243 -11.12 -1.68 -11.05
C LEU A 243 -9.89 -2.10 -11.85
N GLY A 244 -9.09 -1.11 -12.25
CA GLY A 244 -8.09 -1.31 -13.31
C GLY A 244 -8.75 -1.86 -14.58
N ARG A 245 -8.20 -2.95 -15.11
CA ARG A 245 -8.68 -3.56 -16.37
C ARG A 245 -9.87 -4.50 -16.20
N LYS A 246 -10.27 -4.82 -14.96
CA LYS A 246 -11.30 -5.81 -14.63
C LYS A 246 -12.65 -5.12 -14.36
N PRO A 247 -13.76 -5.57 -14.98
CA PRO A 247 -15.09 -5.09 -14.60
C PRO A 247 -15.42 -5.57 -13.18
N LEU A 248 -16.10 -4.72 -12.41
CA LEU A 248 -16.64 -5.07 -11.11
C LEU A 248 -17.99 -5.76 -11.27
N ASP A 249 -18.10 -6.98 -10.75
CA ASP A 249 -19.33 -7.75 -10.81
C ASP A 249 -20.36 -7.29 -9.76
N GLY A 250 -21.63 -7.31 -10.16
CA GLY A 250 -22.74 -7.01 -9.25
C GLY A 250 -22.88 -5.54 -8.83
N VAL A 251 -22.14 -4.63 -9.46
CA VAL A 251 -22.26 -3.18 -9.24
C VAL A 251 -23.11 -2.51 -10.33
N ARG A 252 -23.76 -1.40 -9.96
CA ARG A 252 -24.63 -0.61 -10.83
C ARG A 252 -23.97 0.71 -11.16
N ALA A 253 -23.39 0.82 -12.35
CA ALA A 253 -22.66 2.01 -12.80
C ALA A 253 -23.48 3.31 -12.67
N ALA A 254 -24.77 3.28 -13.02
CA ALA A 254 -25.67 4.43 -12.95
C ALA A 254 -25.84 5.04 -11.54
N THR A 255 -25.59 4.25 -10.50
CA THR A 255 -25.70 4.67 -9.09
C THR A 255 -24.37 4.56 -8.35
N PHE A 256 -23.27 4.38 -9.09
CA PHE A 256 -21.96 4.19 -8.49
C PHE A 256 -21.39 5.54 -8.05
N GLN A 257 -21.01 5.65 -6.79
CA GLN A 257 -20.48 6.88 -6.21
C GLN A 257 -19.37 6.57 -5.22
N MET A 258 -18.21 7.21 -5.40
CA MET A 258 -17.17 7.21 -4.36
C MET A 258 -17.69 8.00 -3.15
N LEU A 259 -17.58 7.40 -1.98
CA LEU A 259 -17.94 8.07 -0.72
C LEU A 259 -16.69 8.77 -0.17
N VAL A 260 -16.93 9.82 0.62
CA VAL A 260 -15.91 10.52 1.40
C VAL A 260 -16.21 10.34 2.89
N PRO A 261 -15.20 10.32 3.78
CA PRO A 261 -15.44 10.18 5.20
C PRO A 261 -16.16 11.43 5.72
N VAL A 262 -17.12 11.25 6.63
CA VAL A 262 -17.96 12.34 7.13
C VAL A 262 -17.68 12.58 8.61
N CYS A 263 -17.38 13.82 8.97
CA CYS A 263 -17.28 14.27 10.35
C CYS A 263 -17.80 15.72 10.45
N PRO A 264 -18.79 16.04 11.31
CA PRO A 264 -19.45 15.16 12.29
C PRO A 264 -20.34 14.09 11.66
N VAL A 265 -20.52 12.96 12.34
CA VAL A 265 -21.32 11.82 11.83
C VAL A 265 -22.82 12.12 11.93
N PRO A 266 -23.57 12.09 10.82
CA PRO A 266 -25.02 12.34 10.85
C PRO A 266 -25.76 11.38 11.77
N GLY A 267 -26.58 11.92 12.67
CA GLY A 267 -27.35 11.13 13.64
C GLY A 267 -26.57 10.64 14.87
N ALA A 268 -25.27 10.91 14.96
CA ALA A 268 -24.42 10.56 16.11
C ALA A 268 -23.54 11.76 16.54
N PRO A 269 -24.13 12.84 17.06
CA PRO A 269 -23.42 14.09 17.34
C PRO A 269 -22.33 13.97 18.42
N ASP A 270 -22.46 13.00 19.32
CA ASP A 270 -21.50 12.76 20.42
C ASP A 270 -20.37 11.79 20.00
N LEU A 271 -20.36 11.34 18.75
CA LEU A 271 -19.28 10.55 18.20
C LEU A 271 -18.12 11.44 17.79
N LYS A 272 -16.95 11.23 18.40
CA LYS A 272 -15.70 11.92 18.08
C LYS A 272 -15.03 11.24 16.90
N CYS A 273 -15.01 11.94 15.77
CA CYS A 273 -14.34 11.53 14.55
C CYS A 273 -13.22 12.51 14.17
N VAL A 274 -12.31 12.05 13.32
CA VAL A 274 -11.21 12.87 12.79
C VAL A 274 -11.73 13.77 11.68
N HIS A 275 -11.46 15.07 11.78
CA HIS A 275 -11.74 16.05 10.72
C HIS A 275 -10.61 16.03 9.69
N ASN A 276 -10.92 16.29 8.42
CA ASN A 276 -9.94 16.42 7.33
C ASN A 276 -9.02 15.19 7.15
N VAL A 277 -9.61 13.99 7.10
CA VAL A 277 -8.89 12.81 6.62
C VAL A 277 -8.53 13.05 5.16
N GLN A 278 -7.23 12.94 4.81
CA GLN A 278 -6.80 13.04 3.42
C GLN A 278 -7.58 12.02 2.58
N SER A 279 -8.23 12.51 1.53
CA SER A 279 -9.06 11.73 0.61
C SER A 279 -8.27 10.75 -0.26
N ASP A 280 -6.95 10.75 -0.11
CA ASP A 280 -6.01 10.21 -1.09
C ASP A 280 -6.02 8.67 -1.11
N GLU A 281 -6.74 8.05 -0.16
CA GLU A 281 -7.07 6.64 -0.14
C GLU A 281 -8.59 6.46 -0.24
N PHE A 282 -9.13 6.50 -1.46
CA PHE A 282 -10.54 6.23 -1.71
C PHE A 282 -10.86 4.75 -1.45
N ARG A 283 -11.24 4.44 -0.22
CA ARG A 283 -11.53 3.06 0.19
C ARG A 283 -12.99 2.65 0.10
N VAL A 284 -13.94 3.56 -0.12
CA VAL A 284 -15.37 3.23 -0.04
C VAL A 284 -16.17 3.78 -1.22
N ALA A 285 -17.01 2.94 -1.80
CA ALA A 285 -18.00 3.34 -2.80
C ALA A 285 -19.39 2.81 -2.48
N ARG A 286 -20.39 3.46 -3.06
CA ARG A 286 -21.80 3.05 -3.04
C ARG A 286 -22.23 2.61 -4.42
N SER A 287 -23.02 1.55 -4.50
CA SER A 287 -23.66 1.06 -5.72
C SER A 287 -25.12 0.72 -5.44
N GLY A 288 -25.99 1.73 -5.54
CA GLY A 288 -27.37 1.65 -5.11
C GLY A 288 -27.47 1.54 -3.59
N LEU A 289 -27.99 0.42 -3.07
CA LEU A 289 -28.05 0.17 -1.61
C LEU A 289 -26.85 -0.60 -1.07
N ASP A 290 -25.92 -1.01 -1.93
CA ASP A 290 -24.74 -1.75 -1.50
C ASP A 290 -23.56 -0.81 -1.32
N VAL A 291 -22.69 -1.16 -0.38
CA VAL A 291 -21.44 -0.47 -0.11
C VAL A 291 -20.30 -1.41 -0.45
N LEU A 292 -19.26 -0.86 -1.07
CA LEU A 292 -18.04 -1.55 -1.44
C LEU A 292 -16.90 -0.91 -0.66
N TYR A 293 -16.09 -1.74 0.00
CA TYR A 293 -14.86 -1.35 0.65
C TYR A 293 -13.66 -1.97 -0.07
N PHE A 294 -12.71 -1.13 -0.47
CA PHE A 294 -11.47 -1.49 -1.16
C PHE A 294 -10.33 -1.51 -0.14
N HIS A 295 -9.98 -2.72 0.34
CA HIS A 295 -8.95 -2.88 1.37
C HIS A 295 -7.55 -2.92 0.75
N GLU A 296 -7.29 -3.90 -0.11
CA GLU A 296 -6.02 -4.14 -0.80
C GLU A 296 -6.24 -4.44 -2.30
N PHE A 297 -5.16 -4.70 -3.05
CA PHE A 297 -5.23 -5.13 -4.45
C PHE A 297 -6.18 -6.32 -4.61
N ASP A 298 -7.25 -6.12 -5.38
CA ASP A 298 -8.29 -7.12 -5.68
C ASP A 298 -9.13 -7.62 -4.46
N ASP A 299 -8.95 -7.08 -3.24
CA ASP A 299 -9.82 -7.41 -2.09
C ASP A 299 -10.92 -6.38 -1.89
N ILE A 300 -12.07 -6.67 -2.48
CA ILE A 300 -13.28 -5.83 -2.40
C ILE A 300 -14.28 -6.51 -1.47
N LYS A 301 -14.61 -5.86 -0.36
CA LYS A 301 -15.68 -6.31 0.53
C LYS A 301 -16.98 -5.61 0.15
N ARG A 302 -18.07 -6.36 0.12
CA ARG A 302 -19.42 -5.84 -0.11
C ARG A 302 -20.25 -5.92 1.17
N ILE A 303 -20.92 -4.83 1.50
CA ILE A 303 -21.95 -4.74 2.53
C ILE A 303 -23.28 -4.50 1.81
N ALA A 304 -24.18 -5.48 1.86
CA ALA A 304 -25.40 -5.47 1.07
C ALA A 304 -26.55 -4.76 1.79
N ASN A 305 -27.36 -4.04 1.01
CA ASN A 305 -28.63 -3.45 1.46
C ASN A 305 -28.53 -2.55 2.72
N VAL A 306 -27.61 -1.58 2.68
CA VAL A 306 -27.40 -0.62 3.76
C VAL A 306 -27.80 0.79 3.29
N PRO A 307 -29.07 1.20 3.49
CA PRO A 307 -29.50 2.55 3.18
C PRO A 307 -28.76 3.58 4.06
N ASP A 308 -28.65 4.80 3.53
CA ASP A 308 -28.06 5.95 4.25
C ASP A 308 -26.67 5.74 4.87
N PHE A 309 -25.86 4.86 4.25
CA PHE A 309 -24.53 4.56 4.75
C PHE A 309 -23.61 5.79 4.72
N VAL A 310 -22.97 6.04 5.86
CA VAL A 310 -21.87 6.98 6.02
C VAL A 310 -20.68 6.24 6.62
N TYR A 311 -19.48 6.66 6.28
CA TYR A 311 -18.28 6.16 6.95
C TYR A 311 -17.44 7.32 7.47
N PHE A 312 -16.61 7.02 8.46
CA PHE A 312 -15.83 8.01 9.17
C PHE A 312 -14.60 7.36 9.79
N LEU A 313 -13.61 8.19 10.11
CA LEU A 313 -12.42 7.77 10.83
C LEU A 313 -12.56 8.16 12.30
N ILE A 314 -12.26 7.21 13.17
CA ILE A 314 -12.17 7.45 14.61
C ILE A 314 -10.72 7.81 14.98
N ALA A 315 -10.55 8.77 15.90
CA ALA A 315 -9.23 9.17 16.38
C ALA A 315 -8.50 7.97 17.03
N GLY A 316 -7.27 7.70 16.57
CA GLY A 316 -6.46 6.58 17.06
C GLY A 316 -6.97 5.19 16.69
N SER A 317 -7.88 5.07 15.71
CA SER A 317 -8.56 3.81 15.38
C SER A 317 -8.81 3.65 13.87
N SER A 318 -9.59 2.63 13.51
CA SER A 318 -9.94 2.19 12.16
C SER A 318 -11.07 3.01 11.54
N TYR A 319 -11.29 2.82 10.22
CA TYR A 319 -12.48 3.30 9.54
C TYR A 319 -13.70 2.50 9.95
N LEU A 320 -14.78 3.20 10.34
CA LEU A 320 -16.06 2.58 10.64
C LEU A 320 -17.14 3.10 9.69
N GLY A 321 -18.16 2.27 9.49
CA GLY A 321 -19.37 2.61 8.74
C GLY A 321 -20.60 2.55 9.62
N ILE A 322 -21.55 3.45 9.41
CA ILE A 322 -22.90 3.37 9.99
C ILE A 322 -23.93 3.37 8.88
N GLY A 323 -24.91 2.47 8.97
CA GLY A 323 -26.08 2.50 8.12
C GLY A 323 -27.30 1.95 8.84
N GLY A 324 -28.38 2.75 8.87
CA GLY A 324 -29.53 2.48 9.73
C GLY A 324 -29.11 2.39 11.20
N LYS A 325 -29.35 1.23 11.82
CA LYS A 325 -28.97 0.93 13.21
C LYS A 325 -27.77 0.00 13.31
N GLN A 326 -26.97 -0.13 12.26
CA GLN A 326 -25.80 -1.01 12.26
C GLN A 326 -24.52 -0.20 12.18
N ILE A 327 -23.52 -0.63 12.96
CA ILE A 327 -22.14 -0.20 12.81
C ILE A 327 -21.30 -1.34 12.22
N PHE A 328 -20.40 -0.98 11.31
CA PHE A 328 -19.52 -1.87 10.56
C PHE A 328 -18.07 -1.47 10.79
N ASP A 329 -17.20 -2.46 11.00
CA ASP A 329 -15.76 -2.25 11.00
C ASP A 329 -15.26 -2.43 9.58
N LEU A 330 -14.74 -1.35 8.99
CA LEU A 330 -14.23 -1.41 7.63
C LEU A 330 -12.78 -1.85 7.60
N ASP A 331 -12.02 -1.68 8.68
CA ASP A 331 -10.58 -1.95 8.69
C ASP A 331 -10.18 -2.78 9.93
N PRO A 332 -10.67 -4.03 10.05
CA PRO A 332 -10.32 -4.86 11.17
C PRO A 332 -8.86 -5.28 11.04
N LEU A 333 -7.99 -4.69 11.86
CA LEU A 333 -6.54 -4.97 11.95
C LEU A 333 -6.19 -6.46 12.16
N HIS A 334 -7.18 -7.33 12.43
CA HIS A 334 -6.98 -8.69 12.93
C HIS A 334 -7.83 -9.77 12.26
N GLN A 335 -8.43 -9.53 11.08
CA GLN A 335 -9.31 -10.53 10.49
C GLN A 335 -8.83 -11.04 9.14
N SER A 336 -8.36 -12.29 9.16
CA SER A 336 -8.16 -13.13 7.99
C SER A 336 -9.52 -13.49 7.38
N TYR A 337 -10.05 -12.58 6.56
CA TYR A 337 -11.34 -12.78 5.90
C TYR A 337 -11.21 -13.18 4.45
N GLY A 338 -11.53 -14.45 4.18
CA GLY A 338 -11.81 -14.94 2.84
C GLY A 338 -12.91 -14.14 2.14
N ALA A 339 -12.87 -14.17 0.80
CA ALA A 339 -13.79 -13.45 -0.08
C ALA A 339 -15.26 -13.81 0.20
N GLY A 340 -16.14 -12.82 0.24
CA GLY A 340 -17.58 -13.09 0.29
C GLY A 340 -18.43 -11.86 0.59
N VAL A 341 -18.63 -11.54 1.86
CA VAL A 341 -19.51 -10.47 2.34
C VAL A 341 -19.08 -10.13 3.77
N MET A 342 -18.93 -8.86 4.11
CA MET A 342 -18.70 -8.45 5.51
C MET A 342 -19.95 -8.76 6.34
N LYS A 343 -19.83 -9.65 7.34
CA LYS A 343 -20.93 -10.02 8.24
C LYS A 343 -20.78 -9.44 9.66
N SER A 344 -19.60 -8.92 10.01
CA SER A 344 -19.33 -8.31 11.32
C SER A 344 -19.97 -6.92 11.38
N SER A 345 -21.22 -6.88 11.85
CA SER A 345 -21.88 -5.63 12.22
C SER A 345 -22.48 -5.77 13.62
N VAL A 346 -22.53 -4.67 14.36
CA VAL A 346 -23.22 -4.60 15.64
C VAL A 346 -24.45 -3.71 15.51
N GLN A 347 -25.57 -4.17 16.05
CA GLN A 347 -26.78 -3.35 16.16
C GLN A 347 -26.58 -2.30 17.25
N ILE A 348 -26.76 -1.04 16.89
CA ILE A 348 -26.81 0.13 17.77
C ILE A 348 -28.23 0.27 18.31
N ALA A 349 -28.32 0.57 19.60
CA ALA A 349 -29.55 0.98 20.25
C ALA A 349 -29.45 2.44 20.69
N GLY A 350 -30.35 3.24 20.16
CA GLY A 350 -30.47 4.64 20.54
C GLY A 350 -29.21 5.43 20.21
N HIS A 351 -28.66 6.10 21.21
CA HIS A 351 -27.67 7.16 21.02
C HIS A 351 -26.24 6.61 21.04
N LEU A 352 -25.49 6.78 19.94
CA LEU A 352 -24.09 6.36 19.86
C LEU A 352 -23.12 7.49 20.27
N SER A 353 -22.15 7.16 21.10
CA SER A 353 -21.07 8.07 21.55
C SER A 353 -19.71 7.37 21.62
N GLY A 354 -18.63 8.15 21.71
CA GLY A 354 -17.25 7.64 21.81
C GLY A 354 -16.36 8.07 20.63
N PRO A 355 -15.16 7.48 20.45
CA PRO A 355 -14.58 6.46 21.31
C PRO A 355 -14.21 7.01 22.70
N VAL A 356 -14.19 6.11 23.68
CA VAL A 356 -13.62 6.32 25.01
C VAL A 356 -12.90 5.06 25.42
N ALA A 357 -11.59 5.17 25.69
CA ALA A 357 -10.75 4.07 26.12
C ALA A 357 -10.90 2.82 25.23
N GLY A 358 -10.95 3.00 23.90
CA GLY A 358 -11.12 1.90 22.95
C GLY A 358 -12.55 1.33 22.80
N TYR A 359 -13.56 1.96 23.40
CA TYR A 359 -14.96 1.54 23.28
C TYR A 359 -15.84 2.63 22.65
N LEU A 360 -16.87 2.20 21.92
CA LEU A 360 -18.06 3.01 21.68
C LEU A 360 -19.10 2.70 22.76
N ALA A 361 -20.04 3.62 22.98
CA ALA A 361 -21.12 3.42 23.94
C ALA A 361 -22.47 3.80 23.34
N ASP A 362 -23.46 2.96 23.59
CA ASP A 362 -24.86 3.21 23.24
C ASP A 362 -25.83 2.84 24.38
N ASP A 363 -27.14 2.85 24.12
CA ASP A 363 -28.16 2.59 25.13
C ASP A 363 -28.18 1.14 25.65
N LEU A 364 -27.42 0.22 25.04
CA LEU A 364 -27.27 -1.15 25.51
C LEU A 364 -25.94 -1.41 26.21
N GLY A 365 -24.97 -0.54 26.05
CA GLY A 365 -23.67 -0.65 26.70
C GLY A 365 -22.50 -0.32 25.78
N PHE A 366 -21.35 -0.88 26.11
CA PHE A 366 -20.12 -0.67 25.36
C PHE A 366 -20.01 -1.62 24.16
N ILE A 367 -19.38 -1.14 23.09
CA ILE A 367 -18.97 -1.90 21.90
C ILE A 367 -17.44 -1.78 21.81
N ASN A 368 -16.75 -2.92 21.87
CA ASN A 368 -15.30 -2.97 21.85
C ASN A 368 -14.77 -2.82 20.41
N LEU A 369 -13.96 -1.79 20.17
CA LEU A 369 -13.35 -1.54 18.87
C LEU A 369 -12.15 -2.46 18.57
N ARG A 370 -11.53 -3.07 19.58
CA ARG A 370 -10.33 -3.93 19.44
C ARG A 370 -10.66 -5.36 19.04
N SER A 371 -11.87 -5.82 19.33
CA SER A 371 -12.34 -7.18 19.05
C SER A 371 -13.34 -7.21 17.88
N ALA A 372 -13.07 -6.43 16.83
CA ALA A 372 -13.90 -6.36 15.61
C ALA A 372 -15.39 -6.11 15.89
N LEU A 373 -15.67 -5.12 16.73
CA LEU A 373 -17.01 -4.74 17.19
C LEU A 373 -17.72 -5.88 17.92
N SER A 374 -17.33 -6.09 19.18
CA SER A 374 -17.95 -7.08 20.07
C SER A 374 -18.60 -6.39 21.27
N ARG A 375 -19.79 -6.85 21.66
CA ARG A 375 -20.43 -6.49 22.95
C ARG A 375 -20.02 -7.43 24.08
N ASP A 376 -19.50 -8.60 23.73
CA ASP A 376 -19.14 -9.66 24.65
C ASP A 376 -17.72 -9.50 25.21
N ASP A 377 -16.97 -8.48 24.75
CA ASP A 377 -15.61 -8.13 25.17
C ASP A 377 -15.53 -6.73 25.81
N GLY A 378 -16.63 -6.22 26.36
CA GLY A 378 -16.66 -4.94 27.08
C GLY A 378 -15.72 -4.92 28.31
N PRO A 379 -15.61 -3.75 29.00
CA PRO A 379 -14.74 -3.57 30.18
C PRO A 379 -15.12 -4.43 31.42
N LEU A 380 -16.01 -5.40 31.25
CA LEU A 380 -16.57 -6.28 32.28
C LEU A 380 -16.70 -7.72 31.79
N CYS A 381 -15.75 -8.23 31.03
CA CYS A 381 -15.86 -9.58 30.48
C CYS A 381 -15.02 -10.59 31.28
N GLY A 382 -15.66 -11.70 31.67
CA GLY A 382 -15.18 -12.65 32.69
C GLY A 382 -16.28 -13.09 33.67
N ALA A 383 -15.89 -13.75 34.78
CA ALA A 383 -16.73 -14.46 35.78
C ALA A 383 -17.87 -13.69 36.49
N LEU A 384 -18.23 -12.50 36.00
CA LEU A 384 -19.52 -11.83 36.25
C LEU A 384 -20.72 -12.57 35.63
N ALA A 385 -20.53 -13.66 34.88
CA ALA A 385 -21.60 -14.63 34.61
C ALA A 385 -22.25 -15.20 35.89
N LYS A 386 -21.61 -15.04 37.06
CA LYS A 386 -22.12 -15.50 38.38
C LYS A 386 -22.75 -14.40 39.24
N LEU A 387 -22.59 -13.11 38.93
CA LEU A 387 -23.36 -12.06 39.58
C LEU A 387 -24.63 -11.88 38.77
N ALA A 388 -25.78 -12.04 39.42
CA ALA A 388 -27.10 -12.17 38.79
C ALA A 388 -27.29 -11.16 37.64
N ALA A 389 -27.06 -11.64 36.42
CA ALA A 389 -27.34 -10.86 35.23
C ALA A 389 -28.87 -10.72 35.16
N PRO A 390 -29.43 -9.50 35.22
CA PRO A 390 -30.85 -9.33 34.96
C PRO A 390 -31.13 -9.85 33.56
N THR A 391 -31.92 -10.92 33.46
CA THR A 391 -32.45 -11.42 32.20
C THR A 391 -33.62 -10.51 31.81
N PRO A 392 -33.72 -10.00 30.56
CA PRO A 392 -32.96 -10.37 29.37
C PRO A 392 -31.99 -9.29 28.82
N ALA A 393 -30.93 -9.80 28.17
CA ALA A 393 -30.12 -9.28 27.06
C ALA A 393 -29.45 -7.88 27.10
N HIS A 394 -29.74 -7.01 28.07
CA HIS A 394 -29.16 -5.66 28.14
C HIS A 394 -28.34 -5.52 29.41
N ARG A 395 -27.19 -6.18 29.42
CA ARG A 395 -26.32 -6.36 30.61
C ARG A 395 -25.96 -5.06 31.32
N PHE A 396 -26.01 -3.92 30.61
CA PHE A 396 -25.61 -2.62 31.13
C PHE A 396 -26.72 -1.55 31.09
N GLY A 397 -27.88 -1.78 30.46
CA GLY A 397 -28.90 -0.73 30.31
C GLY A 397 -28.38 0.58 29.67
N PRO A 398 -29.19 1.66 29.66
CA PRO A 398 -28.81 2.92 29.03
C PRO A 398 -27.66 3.60 29.79
N LEU A 399 -26.51 3.70 29.13
CA LEU A 399 -25.35 4.42 29.65
C LEU A 399 -25.55 5.92 29.51
N ARG A 400 -25.23 6.66 30.57
CA ARG A 400 -25.24 8.13 30.58
C ARG A 400 -23.84 8.65 30.88
N PRO A 401 -23.33 9.62 30.11
CA PRO A 401 -22.05 10.24 30.43
C PRO A 401 -22.13 11.00 31.75
N ILE A 402 -21.08 10.89 32.57
CA ILE A 402 -20.94 11.62 33.82
C ILE A 402 -20.28 12.96 33.51
N ALA A 403 -20.92 14.05 33.93
CA ALA A 403 -20.38 15.40 33.73
C ALA A 403 -18.98 15.53 34.36
N PRO A 404 -18.01 16.23 33.73
CA PRO A 404 -16.63 16.30 34.21
C PRO A 404 -16.49 16.72 35.68
N GLN A 405 -17.30 17.66 36.14
CA GLN A 405 -17.33 18.14 37.53
C GLN A 405 -17.84 17.11 38.56
N LYS A 406 -18.45 16.01 38.10
CA LYS A 406 -18.93 14.90 38.93
C LYS A 406 -18.00 13.69 38.90
N LEU A 407 -16.92 13.74 38.10
CA LEU A 407 -15.95 12.66 38.04
C LEU A 407 -15.08 12.65 39.31
N PRO A 408 -14.82 11.47 39.91
CA PRO A 408 -13.87 11.37 41.00
C PRO A 408 -12.47 11.80 40.57
N ALA A 409 -11.70 12.31 41.53
CA ALA A 409 -10.33 12.78 41.28
C ALA A 409 -9.48 11.69 40.61
N GLY A 410 -8.75 12.09 39.57
CA GLY A 410 -7.89 11.21 38.80
C GLY A 410 -8.56 10.46 37.65
N TYR A 411 -9.87 10.62 37.41
CA TYR A 411 -10.55 10.09 36.22
C TYR A 411 -10.91 11.22 35.26
N SER A 412 -10.74 10.99 33.96
CA SER A 412 -11.01 12.01 32.92
C SER A 412 -12.39 11.85 32.27
N ILE A 413 -12.94 10.63 32.32
CA ILE A 413 -14.24 10.34 31.72
C ILE A 413 -14.92 9.19 32.45
N GLY A 414 -16.25 9.18 32.41
CA GLY A 414 -17.03 8.14 33.06
C GLY A 414 -18.45 8.08 32.53
N TYR A 415 -19.04 6.90 32.70
CA TYR A 415 -20.41 6.59 32.33
C TYR A 415 -21.11 5.92 33.50
N GLU A 416 -22.42 6.05 33.59
CA GLU A 416 -23.21 5.32 34.58
C GLU A 416 -24.53 4.83 33.99
N ASN A 417 -25.00 3.70 34.52
CA ASN A 417 -26.35 3.19 34.34
C ASN A 417 -27.02 3.02 35.71
N THR A 418 -28.12 2.28 35.78
CA THR A 418 -28.86 2.04 37.04
C THR A 418 -28.10 1.21 38.07
N HIS A 419 -27.07 0.46 37.67
CA HIS A 419 -26.36 -0.51 38.51
C HIS A 419 -24.86 -0.22 38.66
N TYR A 420 -24.24 0.41 37.68
CA TYR A 420 -22.79 0.53 37.58
C TYR A 420 -22.36 1.92 37.16
N ARG A 421 -21.22 2.36 37.70
CA ARG A 421 -20.47 3.53 37.28
C ARG A 421 -19.10 3.10 36.75
N TYR A 422 -18.82 3.43 35.50
CA TYR A 422 -17.59 3.16 34.78
C TYR A 422 -16.73 4.41 34.78
N LEU A 423 -15.47 4.29 35.18
CA LEU A 423 -14.53 5.40 35.34
C LEU A 423 -13.24 5.05 34.62
N PHE A 424 -12.85 5.89 33.66
CA PHE A 424 -11.64 5.71 32.86
C PHE A 424 -10.63 6.80 33.15
N LYS A 425 -9.35 6.42 33.29
CA LYS A 425 -8.28 7.37 33.55
C LYS A 425 -8.02 8.30 32.39
N THR A 426 -8.06 7.75 31.18
CA THR A 426 -7.86 8.51 29.95
C THR A 426 -9.03 8.31 29.01
N ALA A 427 -9.24 9.26 28.10
CA ALA A 427 -10.21 9.10 27.02
C ALA A 427 -9.65 8.26 25.86
N ASP A 428 -8.32 8.13 25.77
CA ASP A 428 -7.63 7.61 24.60
C ASP A 428 -7.46 6.08 24.68
N ASP A 429 -7.09 5.56 25.85
CA ASP A 429 -6.88 4.12 26.06
C ASP A 429 -7.35 3.66 27.44
N THR A 430 -7.67 2.37 27.51
CA THR A 430 -7.83 1.63 28.75
C THR A 430 -6.55 1.62 29.57
N THR A 431 -6.70 1.65 30.89
CA THR A 431 -5.59 1.57 31.83
C THR A 431 -5.87 0.54 32.93
N LEU A 432 -4.81 0.08 33.62
CA LEU A 432 -4.95 -0.81 34.78
C LEU A 432 -5.68 -0.17 35.98
N GLU A 433 -5.88 1.15 35.94
CA GLU A 433 -6.55 1.92 36.99
C GLU A 433 -8.00 2.29 36.65
N ASP A 434 -8.49 1.87 35.48
CA ASP A 434 -9.89 2.02 35.11
C ASP A 434 -10.75 1.17 36.06
N THR A 435 -11.87 1.73 36.50
CA THR A 435 -12.66 1.19 37.60
C THR A 435 -14.12 1.12 37.24
N VAL A 436 -14.76 0.01 37.59
CA VAL A 436 -16.22 -0.10 37.64
C VAL A 436 -16.67 -0.15 39.10
N VAL A 437 -17.67 0.65 39.43
CA VAL A 437 -18.28 0.73 40.76
C VAL A 437 -19.70 0.19 40.69
N ASP A 438 -20.02 -0.82 41.47
CA ASP A 438 -21.40 -1.26 41.71
C ASP A 438 -22.11 -0.24 42.61
N LEU A 439 -23.17 0.38 42.10
CA LEU A 439 -23.91 1.44 42.81
C LEU A 439 -24.77 0.90 43.96
N GLY A 440 -25.09 -0.39 43.97
CA GLY A 440 -25.91 -1.02 45.01
C GLY A 440 -25.15 -1.28 46.31
N ASN A 441 -23.85 -1.58 46.23
CA ASN A 441 -23.02 -1.92 47.39
C ASN A 441 -21.69 -1.13 47.47
N GLY A 442 -21.40 -0.26 46.49
CA GLY A 442 -20.18 0.56 46.43
C GLY A 442 -18.92 -0.21 46.06
N LYS A 443 -19.01 -1.51 45.73
CA LYS A 443 -17.87 -2.37 45.43
C LYS A 443 -17.16 -1.89 44.16
N ARG A 444 -15.84 -1.75 44.25
CA ARG A 444 -14.97 -1.39 43.13
C ARG A 444 -14.34 -2.62 42.49
N MET A 445 -14.33 -2.63 41.16
CA MET A 445 -13.77 -3.67 40.32
C MET A 445 -12.84 -3.00 39.31
N ARG A 446 -11.71 -3.62 38.98
CA ARG A 446 -10.90 -3.16 37.85
C ARG A 446 -11.66 -3.40 36.55
N ALA A 447 -11.61 -2.43 35.64
CA ALA A 447 -12.23 -2.52 34.31
C ALA A 447 -11.33 -3.23 33.27
N THR A 448 -10.28 -3.93 33.74
CA THR A 448 -9.22 -4.45 32.86
C THR A 448 -9.71 -5.53 31.90
N TRP A 449 -9.13 -5.48 30.71
CA TRP A 449 -9.29 -6.38 29.57
C TRP A 449 -9.20 -7.86 29.96
N CYS A 450 -9.94 -8.72 29.24
CA CYS A 450 -10.15 -10.12 29.56
C CYS A 450 -8.88 -10.97 29.49
N GLY A 451 -8.17 -11.02 30.61
CA GLY A 451 -7.43 -12.18 31.05
C GLY A 451 -8.11 -12.77 32.28
N ASP A 452 -7.94 -14.08 32.49
CA ASP A 452 -8.51 -14.82 33.61
C ASP A 452 -8.06 -14.22 34.96
N ASP A 453 -8.81 -13.27 35.53
CA ASP A 453 -9.09 -13.09 36.97
C ASP A 453 -9.61 -11.69 37.31
N ILE A 454 -10.71 -11.64 38.09
CA ILE A 454 -11.21 -10.41 38.73
C ILE A 454 -10.35 -10.12 39.96
N GLN A 455 -9.43 -9.15 39.90
CA GLN A 455 -8.74 -8.67 41.10
C GLN A 455 -9.55 -7.56 41.79
N LEU A 456 -9.97 -7.83 43.03
CA LEU A 456 -10.60 -6.82 43.89
C LEU A 456 -9.58 -5.73 44.22
N GLN A 457 -9.95 -4.48 43.98
CA GLN A 457 -9.14 -3.35 44.39
C GLN A 457 -9.15 -3.29 45.93
N GLY A 458 -8.06 -3.75 46.56
CA GLY A 458 -7.90 -3.77 48.02
C GLY A 458 -7.69 -5.15 48.65
N SER A 459 -7.71 -6.26 47.90
CA SER A 459 -7.22 -7.53 48.43
C SER A 459 -5.70 -7.58 48.29
N THR A 460 -4.98 -7.10 49.31
CA THR A 460 -3.58 -7.49 49.49
C THR A 460 -3.55 -9.00 49.73
N THR A 461 -3.22 -9.78 48.70
CA THR A 461 -2.64 -11.11 48.91
C THR A 461 -1.29 -10.89 49.60
N THR A 462 -1.27 -11.02 50.92
CA THR A 462 -0.07 -11.40 51.63
C THR A 462 0.40 -12.72 51.02
N SER A 463 1.47 -12.68 50.24
CA SER A 463 2.26 -13.86 49.92
C SER A 463 2.81 -14.38 51.25
N ASN A 464 2.26 -15.49 51.75
CA ASN A 464 2.98 -16.27 52.74
C ASN A 464 4.12 -16.98 52.00
N ASN A 465 5.33 -16.76 52.52
CA ASN A 465 6.54 -17.52 52.17
C ASN A 465 6.34 -19.02 52.34
#